data_AF-A0A9P4HH85-F1
#
_entry.id   AF-A0A9P4HH85-F1
#
_cell.length_a   1.000
_cell.length_b   1.000
_cell.length_c   1.000
_cell.angle_alpha   90.00
_cell.angle_beta   90.00
_cell.angle_gamma   90.00
#
_symmetry.space_group_name_H-M   'P 1'
#
loop_
_entity.id
_entity.type
_entity.pdbx_description
1 polymer ?
#
loop_
_entity_poly.entity_id
_entity_poly.type
_entity_poly.pdbx_seq_one_letter_code
_entity_poly.pdbx_strand_id
1 'polypeptide(L)'
;MTSSIPGNRDVPVSQYDLSTYWGRVQHSANISDPRTLFTTAAGLENAKQLVTAYKTGKIRDMTPELWEAKKTIDSTLHPDTGQPVFLPFRMSCFVLSNLVVTAGMLTPGLGTAGILGWQITNQSLNVGINFSNANKSMPLPTSTIVKSYFTAVTASCGVALGLNALVPRLKSLSPNAKMVAGRLVPFAAVASAGVLNVFLMRGEEIRQGIDVYPVLSEEEKHKVETGTLEVQSLGKSKKAAVLAVGETAASRVFNSTPIMVLPPLILVRLQKTDWLKQRPRMVTPVNLGLVLTTSVFALPLALGVFPQQQAVSAQTLEPEFHARGGKDGMVEFNRGI
;
A
#
# COMPACT_ATOMS: atom_id res chain seq x y z
N MET A 1 15.22 2.40 -5.74
CA MET A 1 14.67 3.64 -5.13
C MET A 1 15.56 4.86 -5.36
N THR A 2 16.88 4.72 -5.57
CA THR A 2 17.82 5.85 -5.83
C THR A 2 18.46 5.82 -7.24
N SER A 3 17.77 5.20 -8.20
CA SER A 3 18.23 5.04 -9.59
C SER A 3 18.42 6.38 -10.31
N SER A 4 17.58 7.37 -10.00
CA SER A 4 17.67 8.74 -10.53
C SER A 4 18.84 9.58 -9.97
N ILE A 5 19.53 9.13 -8.93
CA ILE A 5 20.65 9.86 -8.32
C ILE A 5 21.97 9.50 -9.03
N PRO A 6 22.83 10.45 -9.42
CA PRO A 6 24.08 10.14 -10.13
C PRO A 6 25.05 9.25 -9.34
N GLY A 7 25.73 8.35 -10.04
CA GLY A 7 26.84 7.51 -9.55
C GLY A 7 26.66 6.03 -9.88
N ASN A 8 27.78 5.30 -9.90
CA ASN A 8 27.85 3.93 -10.44
C ASN A 8 27.67 2.84 -9.38
N ARG A 9 27.64 3.21 -8.09
CA ARG A 9 27.43 2.28 -6.98
C ARG A 9 25.97 2.29 -6.55
N ASP A 10 25.38 1.10 -6.42
CA ASP A 10 24.02 0.97 -5.91
C ASP A 10 23.93 1.18 -4.40
N VAL A 11 22.83 1.79 -3.99
CA VAL A 11 22.50 2.00 -2.58
C VAL A 11 21.69 0.78 -2.11
N PRO A 12 22.02 0.20 -0.93
CA PRO A 12 21.24 -0.91 -0.39
C PRO A 12 19.74 -0.58 -0.33
N VAL A 13 18.89 -1.55 -0.67
CA VAL A 13 17.44 -1.34 -0.80
C VAL A 13 16.82 -0.91 0.54
N SER A 14 17.25 -1.54 1.63
CA SER A 14 16.73 -1.33 2.99
C SER A 14 17.85 -1.45 4.03
N GLN A 15 17.68 -0.75 5.16
CA GLN A 15 18.52 -0.92 6.35
C GLN A 15 18.19 -2.21 7.11
N TYR A 16 16.98 -2.73 6.90
CA TYR A 16 16.44 -3.90 7.58
C TYR A 16 16.31 -5.08 6.63
N ASP A 17 16.41 -6.29 7.16
CA ASP A 17 16.25 -7.54 6.43
C ASP A 17 14.79 -7.76 6.00
N LEU A 18 14.53 -7.54 4.70
CA LEU A 18 13.20 -7.67 4.10
C LEU A 18 12.72 -9.12 3.98
N SER A 19 13.57 -10.12 4.21
CA SER A 19 13.16 -11.53 4.30
C SER A 19 12.32 -11.77 5.56
N THR A 20 12.58 -11.03 6.63
CA THR A 20 11.85 -11.13 7.90
C THR A 20 10.61 -10.23 7.92
N TYR A 21 9.57 -10.67 8.64
CA TYR A 21 8.37 -9.86 8.85
C TYR A 21 8.70 -8.50 9.49
N TRP A 22 9.46 -8.49 10.58
CA TRP A 22 9.79 -7.25 11.28
C TRP A 22 10.71 -6.35 10.44
N GLY A 23 11.66 -6.87 9.67
CA GLY A 23 12.45 -6.01 8.79
C GLY A 23 11.58 -5.31 7.74
N ARG A 24 10.55 -5.98 7.20
CA ARG A 24 9.55 -5.34 6.32
C ARG A 24 8.72 -4.27 7.02
N VAL A 25 8.21 -4.55 8.23
CA VAL A 25 7.41 -3.56 8.96
C VAL A 25 8.26 -2.33 9.33
N GLN A 26 9.51 -2.50 9.76
CA GLN A 26 10.43 -1.38 10.05
C GLN A 26 10.74 -0.57 8.78
N HIS A 27 10.96 -1.25 7.65
CA HIS A 27 11.16 -0.60 6.36
C HIS A 27 9.94 0.22 5.94
N SER A 28 8.73 -0.36 6.01
CA SER A 28 7.48 0.34 5.69
C SER A 28 7.24 1.53 6.63
N ALA A 29 7.52 1.38 7.93
CA ALA A 29 7.42 2.47 8.89
C ALA A 29 8.36 3.64 8.57
N ASN A 30 9.58 3.35 8.09
CA ASN A 30 10.54 4.37 7.70
C ASN A 30 10.09 5.16 6.46
N ILE A 31 9.50 4.49 5.45
CA ILE A 31 9.03 5.14 4.23
C ILE A 31 7.77 5.97 4.49
N SER A 32 6.88 5.47 5.34
CA SER A 32 5.62 6.14 5.71
C SER A 32 5.77 7.16 6.84
N ASP A 33 6.99 7.53 7.21
CA ASP A 33 7.24 8.45 8.32
C ASP A 33 6.75 9.88 8.00
N PRO A 34 5.75 10.41 8.73
CA PRO A 34 5.21 11.75 8.47
C PRO A 34 6.21 12.87 8.76
N ARG A 35 7.30 12.61 9.49
CA ARG A 35 8.34 13.62 9.76
C ARG A 35 9.00 14.11 8.47
N THR A 36 9.05 13.28 7.43
CA THR A 36 9.65 13.65 6.15
C THR A 36 8.80 14.68 5.38
N LEU A 37 7.55 14.92 5.79
CA LEU A 37 6.73 16.00 5.24
C LEU A 37 7.29 17.39 5.54
N PHE A 38 8.05 17.52 6.64
CA PHE A 38 8.70 18.78 7.04
C PHE A 38 10.08 18.97 6.40
N THR A 39 10.45 18.11 5.45
CA THR A 39 11.72 18.23 4.72
C THR A 39 11.72 19.52 3.90
N THR A 40 12.70 20.38 4.17
CA THR A 40 12.92 21.62 3.40
C THR A 40 13.64 21.33 2.09
N ALA A 41 13.57 22.25 1.13
CA ALA A 41 14.34 22.12 -0.12
C ALA A 41 15.85 21.99 0.14
N ALA A 42 16.38 22.72 1.12
CA ALA A 42 17.78 22.60 1.53
C ALA A 42 18.10 21.22 2.15
N GLY A 43 17.21 20.68 2.99
CA GLY A 43 17.36 19.34 3.57
C GLY A 43 17.35 18.25 2.50
N LEU A 44 16.47 18.37 1.50
CA LEU A 44 16.41 17.45 0.37
C LEU A 44 17.67 17.52 -0.49
N GLU A 45 18.21 18.70 -0.76
CA GLU A 45 19.42 18.86 -1.55
C GLU A 45 20.65 18.30 -0.81
N ASN A 46 20.76 18.53 0.50
CA ASN A 46 21.77 17.88 1.33
C ASN A 46 21.68 16.35 1.29
N ALA A 47 20.46 15.81 1.37
CA ALA A 47 20.24 14.38 1.26
C ALA A 47 20.71 13.81 -0.10
N LYS A 48 20.41 14.51 -1.20
CA LYS A 48 20.93 14.14 -2.54
C LYS A 48 22.44 14.14 -2.58
N GLN A 49 23.09 15.19 -2.06
CA GLN A 49 24.55 15.30 -2.04
C GLN A 49 25.20 14.14 -1.27
N LEU A 50 24.66 13.78 -0.10
CA LEU A 50 25.15 12.65 0.70
C LEU A 50 25.02 11.32 -0.06
N VAL A 51 23.87 11.05 -0.69
CA VAL A 51 23.68 9.84 -1.49
C VAL A 51 24.58 9.84 -2.72
N THR A 52 24.71 10.95 -3.44
CA THR A 52 25.66 11.08 -4.56
C THR A 52 27.10 10.84 -4.11
N ALA A 53 27.51 11.36 -2.95
CA ALA A 53 28.84 11.13 -2.39
C ALA A 53 29.10 9.65 -2.12
N TYR A 54 28.10 8.92 -1.63
CA TYR A 54 28.20 7.46 -1.50
C TYR A 54 28.26 6.75 -2.87
N LYS A 55 27.37 7.10 -3.80
CA LYS A 55 27.31 6.48 -5.14
C LYS A 55 28.57 6.74 -5.98
N THR A 56 29.30 7.81 -5.70
CA THR A 56 30.59 8.18 -6.34
C THR A 56 31.82 7.72 -5.56
N GLY A 57 31.64 7.02 -4.44
CA GLY A 57 32.73 6.43 -3.65
C GLY A 57 33.45 7.40 -2.71
N LYS A 58 32.98 8.65 -2.56
CA LYS A 58 33.50 9.60 -1.56
C LYS A 58 33.16 9.17 -0.14
N ILE A 59 31.99 8.55 0.05
CA ILE A 59 31.60 7.88 1.30
C ILE A 59 31.63 6.37 1.05
N ARG A 60 32.38 5.64 1.87
CA ARG A 60 32.56 4.19 1.72
C ARG A 60 31.42 3.38 2.33
N ASP A 61 30.96 3.77 3.51
CA ASP A 61 30.04 2.95 4.31
C ASP A 61 28.70 3.66 4.52
N MET A 62 27.65 2.86 4.75
CA MET A 62 26.33 3.38 5.09
C MET A 62 26.30 3.88 6.53
N THR A 63 26.51 5.18 6.73
CA THR A 63 26.41 5.85 8.04
C THR A 63 24.95 6.11 8.43
N PRO A 64 24.63 6.33 9.72
CA PRO A 64 23.28 6.71 10.16
C PRO A 64 22.73 7.96 9.45
N GLU A 65 23.59 8.95 9.19
CA GLU A 65 23.21 10.17 8.46
C GLU A 65 22.85 9.84 7.00
N LEU A 66 23.57 8.92 6.38
CA LEU A 66 23.29 8.49 5.01
C LEU A 66 21.99 7.69 4.92
N TRP A 67 21.64 6.93 5.96
CA TRP A 67 20.33 6.27 6.06
C TRP A 67 19.18 7.27 6.19
N GLU A 68 19.34 8.33 6.99
CA GLU A 68 18.33 9.41 7.07
C GLU A 68 18.23 10.21 5.77
N ALA A 69 19.36 10.47 5.09
CA ALA A 69 19.37 11.06 3.76
C ALA A 69 18.63 10.19 2.73
N LYS A 70 18.90 8.89 2.73
CA LYS A 70 18.21 7.92 1.88
C LYS A 70 16.71 7.90 2.16
N LYS A 71 16.30 7.84 3.42
CA LYS A 71 14.88 7.91 3.83
C LYS A 71 14.20 9.19 3.34
N THR A 72 14.89 10.32 3.42
CA THR A 72 14.39 11.61 2.92
C THR A 72 14.17 11.56 1.41
N ILE A 73 15.11 10.98 0.66
CA ILE A 73 14.99 10.78 -0.78
C ILE A 73 13.84 9.82 -1.11
N ASP A 74 13.83 8.62 -0.52
CA ASP A 74 12.85 7.57 -0.79
C ASP A 74 11.40 8.03 -0.51
N SER A 75 11.21 8.90 0.48
CA SER A 75 9.89 9.42 0.85
C SER A 75 9.45 10.68 0.10
N THR A 76 10.39 11.35 -0.59
CA THR A 76 10.14 12.66 -1.23
C THR A 76 10.24 12.61 -2.74
N LEU A 77 11.21 11.89 -3.29
CA LEU A 77 11.50 11.82 -4.71
C LEU A 77 10.89 10.57 -5.34
N HIS A 78 10.44 10.72 -6.58
CA HIS A 78 10.11 9.58 -7.40
C HIS A 78 11.40 8.84 -7.79
N PRO A 79 11.47 7.50 -7.65
CA PRO A 79 12.69 6.74 -7.89
C PRO A 79 13.23 6.91 -9.31
N ASP A 80 12.35 6.93 -10.31
CA ASP A 80 12.74 6.99 -11.73
C ASP A 80 12.99 8.42 -12.26
N THR A 81 12.17 9.40 -11.88
CA THR A 81 12.29 10.77 -12.41
C THR A 81 13.18 11.68 -11.58
N GLY A 82 13.46 11.30 -10.32
CA GLY A 82 14.20 12.13 -9.36
C GLY A 82 13.47 13.42 -8.96
N GLN A 83 12.21 13.57 -9.36
CA GLN A 83 11.40 14.75 -9.06
C GLN A 83 10.61 14.57 -7.76
N PRO A 84 10.40 15.64 -6.97
CA PRO A 84 9.56 15.55 -5.79
C PRO A 84 8.13 15.14 -6.15
N VAL A 85 7.64 14.09 -5.49
CA VAL A 85 6.23 13.70 -5.59
C VAL A 85 5.37 14.80 -4.94
N PHE A 86 4.21 15.10 -5.52
CA PHE A 86 3.29 16.10 -4.95
C PHE A 86 2.82 15.66 -3.56
N LEU A 87 2.84 16.58 -2.58
CA LEU A 87 2.72 16.28 -1.14
C LEU A 87 1.52 15.38 -0.78
N PRO A 88 0.27 15.66 -1.20
CA PRO A 88 -0.88 14.79 -0.93
C PRO A 88 -0.74 13.35 -1.42
N PHE A 89 0.14 13.11 -2.41
CA PHE A 89 0.35 11.81 -3.04
C PHE A 89 1.64 11.11 -2.58
N ARG A 90 2.44 11.73 -1.69
CA ARG A 90 3.60 11.08 -1.09
C ARG A 90 3.17 9.95 -0.16
N MET A 91 3.94 8.87 -0.11
CA MET A 91 3.70 7.77 0.82
C MET A 91 3.77 8.22 2.30
N SER A 92 4.57 9.23 2.62
CA SER A 92 4.61 9.85 3.96
C SER A 92 3.36 10.65 4.32
N CYS A 93 2.61 11.12 3.31
CA CYS A 93 1.32 11.81 3.50
C CYS A 93 0.13 10.85 3.43
N PHE A 94 0.35 9.59 3.04
CA PHE A 94 -0.72 8.61 2.78
C PHE A 94 -1.75 8.55 3.90
N VAL A 95 -1.29 8.44 5.15
CA VAL A 95 -2.16 8.37 6.32
C VAL A 95 -2.95 9.67 6.53
N LEU A 96 -2.31 10.83 6.35
CA LEU A 96 -2.94 12.13 6.54
C LEU A 96 -3.97 12.44 5.45
N SER A 97 -3.62 12.22 4.18
CA SER A 97 -4.54 12.39 3.06
C SER A 97 -5.78 11.48 3.20
N ASN A 98 -5.59 10.21 3.57
CA ASN A 98 -6.71 9.30 3.83
C ASN A 98 -7.51 9.68 5.07
N LEU A 99 -6.89 10.27 6.10
CA LEU A 99 -7.61 10.77 7.28
C LEU A 99 -8.59 11.89 6.91
N VAL A 100 -8.19 12.81 6.02
CA VAL A 100 -9.07 13.91 5.56
C VAL A 100 -10.30 13.35 4.84
N VAL A 101 -10.10 12.40 3.93
CA VAL A 101 -11.20 11.72 3.22
C VAL A 101 -12.10 10.97 4.21
N THR A 102 -11.49 10.25 5.15
CA THR A 102 -12.22 9.50 6.18
C THR A 102 -13.04 10.43 7.07
N ALA A 103 -12.52 11.60 7.43
CA ALA A 103 -13.25 12.62 8.18
C ALA A 103 -14.49 13.12 7.41
N GLY A 104 -14.34 13.33 6.10
CA GLY A 104 -15.44 13.64 5.21
C GLY A 104 -16.52 12.55 5.19
N MET A 105 -16.11 11.30 4.99
CA MET A 105 -17.00 10.14 4.94
C MET A 105 -17.74 9.86 6.26
N LEU A 106 -17.15 10.25 7.39
CA LEU A 106 -17.72 10.07 8.73
C LEU A 106 -18.57 11.25 9.20
N THR A 107 -18.76 12.29 8.37
CA THR A 107 -19.57 13.45 8.73
C THR A 107 -21.05 13.02 8.94
N PRO A 108 -21.65 13.29 10.12
CA PRO A 108 -23.01 12.88 10.41
C PRO A 108 -24.03 13.51 9.46
N GLY A 109 -25.08 12.77 9.09
CA GLY A 109 -26.17 13.29 8.27
C GLY A 109 -25.81 13.46 6.79
N LEU A 110 -24.76 12.79 6.32
CA LEU A 110 -24.35 12.81 4.92
C LEU A 110 -25.50 12.35 4.01
N GLY A 111 -26.04 13.25 3.19
CA GLY A 111 -26.99 12.90 2.14
C GLY A 111 -26.32 12.11 1.00
N THR A 112 -27.12 11.57 0.09
CA THR A 112 -26.65 10.80 -1.09
C THR A 112 -25.55 11.52 -1.87
N ALA A 113 -25.71 12.83 -2.10
CA ALA A 113 -24.72 13.63 -2.80
C ALA A 113 -23.38 13.72 -2.05
N GLY A 114 -23.42 13.83 -0.72
CA GLY A 114 -22.22 13.83 0.12
C GLY A 114 -21.52 12.47 0.13
N ILE A 115 -22.28 11.37 0.19
CA ILE A 115 -21.75 10.01 0.10
C ILE A 115 -21.02 9.82 -1.23
N LEU A 116 -21.66 10.19 -2.34
CA LEU A 116 -21.05 10.10 -3.67
C LEU A 116 -19.82 11.00 -3.80
N GLY A 117 -19.91 12.25 -3.34
CA GLY A 117 -18.80 13.19 -3.37
C GLY A 117 -17.56 12.63 -2.69
N TRP A 118 -17.69 12.14 -1.45
CA TRP A 118 -16.55 11.60 -0.70
C TRP A 118 -16.05 10.26 -1.23
N GLN A 119 -16.91 9.41 -1.81
CA GLN A 119 -16.46 8.20 -2.49
C GLN A 119 -15.64 8.52 -3.74
N ILE A 120 -16.06 9.52 -4.52
CA ILE A 120 -15.31 10.01 -5.68
C ILE A 120 -13.97 10.60 -5.23
N THR A 121 -13.97 11.43 -4.18
CA THR A 121 -12.73 11.99 -3.61
C THR A 121 -11.79 10.87 -3.14
N ASN A 122 -12.30 9.85 -2.46
CA ASN A 122 -11.51 8.70 -2.02
C ASN A 122 -10.85 7.96 -3.18
N GLN A 123 -11.59 7.66 -4.24
CA GLN A 123 -11.02 6.96 -5.40
C GLN A 123 -10.05 7.86 -6.17
N SER A 124 -10.33 9.16 -6.26
CA SER A 124 -9.43 10.14 -6.89
C SER A 124 -8.09 10.21 -6.16
N LEU A 125 -8.12 10.24 -4.82
CA LEU A 125 -6.90 10.23 -4.00
C LEU A 125 -6.11 8.93 -4.20
N ASN A 126 -6.79 7.77 -4.18
CA ASN A 126 -6.14 6.47 -4.37
C ASN A 126 -5.50 6.35 -5.76
N VAL A 127 -6.17 6.81 -6.82
CA VAL A 127 -5.60 6.84 -8.18
C VAL A 127 -4.45 7.83 -8.26
N GLY A 128 -4.55 9.02 -7.65
CA GLY A 128 -3.48 10.01 -7.61
C GLY A 128 -2.21 9.50 -6.92
N ILE A 129 -2.37 8.84 -5.77
CA ILE A 129 -1.28 8.18 -5.04
C ILE A 129 -0.67 7.08 -5.91
N ASN A 130 -1.48 6.17 -6.46
CA ASN A 130 -0.99 5.07 -7.28
C ASN A 130 -0.25 5.59 -8.52
N PHE A 131 -0.80 6.57 -9.23
CA PHE A 131 -0.16 7.17 -10.41
C PHE A 131 1.16 7.88 -10.08
N SER A 132 1.22 8.55 -8.94
CA SER A 132 2.40 9.31 -8.51
C SER A 132 3.51 8.44 -7.95
N ASN A 133 3.21 7.19 -7.55
CA ASN A 133 4.20 6.25 -7.01
C ASN A 133 4.40 5.02 -7.91
N ALA A 134 3.73 4.95 -9.07
CA ALA A 134 3.90 3.88 -10.04
C ALA A 134 5.25 3.98 -10.75
N ASN A 135 5.84 2.83 -11.05
CA ASN A 135 7.07 2.73 -11.85
C ASN A 135 6.90 3.45 -13.21
N LYS A 136 7.75 4.44 -13.50
CA LYS A 136 7.72 5.25 -14.73
C LYS A 136 8.58 4.66 -15.84
N SER A 137 9.38 3.64 -15.54
CA SER A 137 10.16 2.87 -16.52
C SER A 137 9.24 2.03 -17.43
N MET A 138 8.03 1.70 -16.97
CA MET A 138 6.98 1.04 -17.75
C MET A 138 5.68 1.83 -17.61
N PRO A 139 5.50 2.93 -18.36
CA PRO A 139 4.36 3.81 -18.20
C PRO A 139 3.05 3.09 -18.56
N LEU A 140 2.10 3.08 -17.62
CA LEU A 140 0.76 2.56 -17.86
C LEU A 140 0.05 3.43 -18.92
N PRO A 141 -0.64 2.83 -19.91
CA PRO A 141 -1.46 3.58 -20.84
C PRO A 141 -2.50 4.43 -20.11
N THR A 142 -2.66 5.69 -20.50
CA THR A 142 -3.64 6.62 -19.91
C THR A 142 -5.06 6.05 -19.96
N SER A 143 -5.39 5.32 -21.02
CA SER A 143 -6.69 4.63 -21.16
C SER A 143 -6.95 3.62 -20.04
N THR A 144 -5.93 2.87 -19.61
CA THR A 144 -6.03 1.91 -18.49
C THR A 144 -6.27 2.64 -17.17
N ILE A 145 -5.56 3.73 -16.92
CA ILE A 145 -5.73 4.54 -15.70
C ILE A 145 -7.15 5.12 -15.63
N VAL A 146 -7.63 5.71 -16.74
CA VAL A 146 -8.97 6.29 -16.83
C VAL A 146 -10.05 5.22 -16.63
N LYS A 147 -9.91 4.06 -17.29
CA LYS A 147 -10.85 2.95 -17.17
C LYS A 147 -10.89 2.41 -15.74
N SER A 148 -9.73 2.24 -15.10
CA SER A 148 -9.63 1.82 -13.70
C SER A 148 -10.30 2.82 -12.76
N TYR A 149 -10.05 4.12 -12.94
CA TYR A 149 -10.69 5.17 -12.15
C TYR A 149 -12.22 5.12 -12.22
N PHE A 150 -12.80 5.14 -13.44
CA PHE A 150 -14.26 5.11 -13.58
C PHE A 150 -14.87 3.82 -13.03
N THR A 151 -14.19 2.69 -13.19
CA THR A 151 -14.69 1.42 -12.67
C THR A 151 -14.64 1.39 -11.14
N ALA A 152 -13.54 1.86 -10.53
CA ALA A 152 -13.39 1.95 -9.09
C ALA A 152 -14.42 2.92 -8.47
N VAL A 153 -14.64 4.09 -9.08
CA VAL A 153 -15.67 5.04 -8.65
C VAL A 153 -17.06 4.42 -8.73
N THR A 154 -17.39 3.79 -9.86
CA THR A 154 -18.71 3.16 -10.06
C THR A 154 -18.96 2.06 -9.03
N ALA A 155 -17.96 1.20 -8.79
CA ALA A 155 -18.04 0.15 -7.78
C ALA A 155 -18.17 0.72 -6.36
N SER A 156 -17.34 1.68 -5.99
CA SER A 156 -17.35 2.31 -4.66
C SER A 156 -18.69 2.98 -4.37
N CYS A 157 -19.20 3.76 -5.32
CA CYS A 157 -20.49 4.42 -5.23
C CYS A 157 -21.64 3.41 -5.20
N GLY A 158 -21.61 2.38 -6.05
CA GLY A 158 -22.63 1.33 -6.09
C GLY A 158 -22.75 0.57 -4.77
N VAL A 159 -21.62 0.15 -4.20
CA VAL A 159 -21.61 -0.54 -2.88
C VAL A 159 -22.04 0.40 -1.78
N ALA A 160 -21.55 1.65 -1.75
CA ALA A 160 -21.91 2.62 -0.72
C ALA A 160 -23.42 2.91 -0.72
N LEU A 161 -24.02 3.18 -1.89
CA LEU A 161 -25.45 3.45 -2.01
C LEU A 161 -26.29 2.21 -1.72
N GLY A 162 -25.89 1.06 -2.27
CA GLY A 162 -26.60 -0.21 -2.09
C GLY A 162 -26.66 -0.63 -0.63
N LEU A 163 -25.53 -0.61 0.07
CA LEU A 163 -25.48 -0.96 1.49
C LEU A 163 -26.16 0.09 2.36
N ASN A 164 -26.06 1.39 2.04
CA ASN A 164 -26.73 2.45 2.81
C ASN A 164 -28.26 2.34 2.70
N ALA A 165 -28.78 1.86 1.57
CA ALA A 165 -30.20 1.59 1.39
C ALA A 165 -30.65 0.26 2.04
N LEU A 166 -29.78 -0.76 2.04
CA LEU A 166 -30.13 -2.11 2.50
C LEU A 166 -30.04 -2.27 4.02
N VAL A 167 -28.98 -1.75 4.66
CA VAL A 167 -28.72 -1.93 6.10
C VAL A 167 -29.91 -1.52 6.99
N PRO A 168 -30.57 -0.37 6.77
CA PRO A 168 -31.75 0.01 7.56
C PRO A 168 -32.93 -0.96 7.41
N ARG A 169 -33.09 -1.56 6.22
CA ARG A 169 -34.21 -2.44 5.84
C ARG A 169 -34.07 -3.88 6.36
N LEU A 170 -32.90 -4.27 6.85
CA LEU A 170 -32.68 -5.61 7.40
C LEU A 170 -33.45 -5.80 8.72
N LYS A 171 -34.56 -6.53 8.69
CA LYS A 171 -35.41 -6.78 9.88
C LYS A 171 -34.78 -7.73 10.90
N SER A 172 -33.76 -8.50 10.52
CA SER A 172 -33.07 -9.48 11.36
C SER A 172 -32.03 -8.89 12.32
N LEU A 173 -31.65 -7.62 12.17
CA LEU A 173 -30.61 -6.98 12.98
C LEU A 173 -31.21 -6.19 14.15
N SER A 174 -30.62 -6.32 15.33
CA SER A 174 -30.96 -5.50 16.49
C SER A 174 -30.66 -4.00 16.23
N PRO A 175 -31.29 -3.05 16.94
CA PRO A 175 -31.06 -1.61 16.74
C PRO A 175 -29.58 -1.21 16.88
N ASN A 176 -28.87 -1.81 17.84
CA ASN A 176 -27.43 -1.61 18.02
C ASN A 176 -26.61 -2.21 16.86
N ALA A 177 -26.98 -3.40 16.37
CA ALA A 177 -26.31 -4.01 15.23
C ALA A 177 -26.51 -3.20 13.94
N LYS A 178 -27.69 -2.62 13.72
CA LYS A 178 -27.95 -1.71 12.59
C LYS A 178 -27.11 -0.45 12.64
N MET A 179 -26.98 0.16 13.82
CA MET A 179 -26.15 1.35 14.00
C MET A 179 -24.68 1.05 13.68
N VAL A 180 -24.16 -0.08 14.15
CA VAL A 180 -22.78 -0.50 13.86
C VAL A 180 -22.62 -0.82 12.37
N ALA A 181 -23.53 -1.60 11.78
CA ALA A 181 -23.48 -1.93 10.35
C ALA A 181 -23.53 -0.69 9.46
N GLY A 182 -24.35 0.31 9.80
CA GLY A 182 -24.41 1.59 9.08
C GLY A 182 -23.09 2.34 9.10
N ARG A 183 -22.38 2.34 10.24
CA ARG A 183 -21.04 2.93 10.35
C ARG A 183 -19.98 2.16 9.55
N LEU A 184 -20.23 0.88 9.25
CA LEU A 184 -19.33 0.05 8.45
C LEU A 184 -19.60 0.11 6.93
N VAL A 185 -20.70 0.73 6.49
CA VAL A 185 -21.05 0.83 5.05
C VAL A 185 -19.98 1.53 4.22
N PRO A 186 -19.47 2.72 4.61
CA PRO A 186 -18.43 3.38 3.83
C PRO A 186 -17.16 2.52 3.71
N PHE A 187 -16.91 1.67 4.70
CA PHE A 187 -15.76 0.79 4.75
C PHE A 187 -15.89 -0.43 3.84
N ALA A 188 -17.05 -1.08 3.85
CA ALA A 188 -17.35 -2.15 2.91
C ALA A 188 -17.21 -1.65 1.46
N ALA A 189 -17.68 -0.42 1.18
CA ALA A 189 -17.49 0.20 -0.13
C ALA A 189 -16.02 0.38 -0.51
N VAL A 190 -15.18 0.90 0.40
CA VAL A 190 -13.74 1.09 0.14
C VAL A 190 -13.01 -0.23 -0.05
N ALA A 191 -13.27 -1.23 0.79
CA ALA A 191 -12.65 -2.55 0.67
C ALA A 191 -13.06 -3.24 -0.64
N SER A 192 -14.35 -3.25 -0.98
CA SER A 192 -14.84 -3.81 -2.25
C SER A 192 -14.27 -3.10 -3.46
N ALA A 193 -14.21 -1.77 -3.43
CA ALA A 193 -13.60 -0.99 -4.51
C ALA A 193 -12.10 -1.28 -4.65
N GLY A 194 -11.37 -1.41 -3.54
CA GLY A 194 -9.95 -1.77 -3.53
C GLY A 194 -9.68 -3.14 -4.15
N VAL A 195 -10.48 -4.15 -3.76
CA VAL A 195 -10.40 -5.50 -4.32
C VAL A 195 -10.71 -5.50 -5.82
N LEU A 196 -11.81 -4.87 -6.23
CA LEU A 196 -12.19 -4.78 -7.65
C LEU A 196 -11.13 -4.05 -8.47
N ASN A 197 -10.58 -2.96 -7.95
CA ASN A 197 -9.52 -2.21 -8.62
C ASN A 197 -8.28 -3.09 -8.87
N VAL A 198 -7.87 -3.90 -7.89
CA VAL A 198 -6.73 -4.83 -8.04
C VAL A 198 -7.00 -5.84 -9.15
N PHE A 199 -8.18 -6.49 -9.15
CA PHE A 199 -8.53 -7.47 -10.18
C PHE A 199 -8.63 -6.87 -11.58
N LEU A 200 -9.07 -5.61 -11.70
CA LEU A 200 -9.18 -4.93 -12.99
C LEU A 200 -7.82 -4.48 -13.52
N MET A 201 -7.00 -3.87 -12.67
CA MET A 201 -5.68 -3.38 -13.05
C MET A 201 -4.73 -4.52 -13.40
N ARG A 202 -4.84 -5.63 -12.68
CA ARG A 202 -3.98 -6.81 -12.83
C ARG A 202 -4.68 -7.97 -13.54
N GLY A 203 -5.81 -7.70 -14.19
CA GLY A 203 -6.56 -8.71 -14.92
C GLY A 203 -5.79 -9.29 -16.12
N GLU A 204 -4.95 -8.47 -16.76
CA GLU A 204 -4.06 -8.95 -17.82
C GLU A 204 -2.94 -9.85 -17.30
N GLU A 205 -2.44 -9.61 -16.07
CA GLU A 205 -1.49 -10.54 -15.43
C GLU A 205 -2.12 -11.91 -15.23
N ILE A 206 -3.40 -11.97 -14.82
CA ILE A 206 -4.13 -13.24 -14.69
C ILE A 206 -4.29 -13.94 -16.06
N ARG A 207 -4.54 -13.18 -17.13
CA ARG A 207 -4.75 -13.72 -18.48
C ARG A 207 -3.46 -14.22 -19.12
N GLN A 208 -2.39 -13.45 -19.00
CA GLN A 208 -1.10 -13.69 -19.68
C GLN A 208 -0.11 -14.48 -18.81
N GLY A 209 -0.28 -14.47 -17.49
CA GLY A 209 0.67 -15.00 -16.52
C GLY A 209 1.75 -13.99 -16.15
N ILE A 210 2.37 -14.23 -14.99
CA ILE A 210 3.54 -13.48 -14.51
C ILE A 210 4.80 -14.34 -14.60
N ASP A 211 5.95 -13.71 -14.79
CA ASP A 211 7.23 -14.40 -14.83
C ASP A 211 7.53 -15.07 -13.49
N VAL A 212 7.92 -16.34 -13.57
CA VAL A 212 8.37 -17.16 -12.44
C VAL A 212 9.85 -17.48 -12.60
N TYR A 213 10.59 -17.41 -11.51
CA TYR A 213 12.03 -17.63 -11.46
C TYR A 213 12.34 -18.80 -10.51
N PRO A 214 13.45 -19.53 -10.68
CA PRO A 214 13.84 -20.54 -9.72
C PRO A 214 14.26 -19.87 -8.40
N VAL A 215 13.83 -20.39 -7.25
CA VAL A 215 14.34 -19.89 -5.96
C VAL A 215 15.82 -20.20 -5.86
N LEU A 216 16.63 -19.16 -5.63
CA LEU A 216 18.08 -19.27 -5.55
C LEU A 216 18.54 -19.60 -4.13
N SER A 217 19.65 -20.33 -4.02
CA SER A 217 20.40 -20.43 -2.77
C SER A 217 21.02 -19.08 -2.37
N GLU A 218 21.38 -18.91 -1.10
CA GLU A 218 22.01 -17.66 -0.62
C GLU A 218 23.32 -17.35 -1.35
N GLU A 219 24.08 -18.38 -1.75
CA GLU A 219 25.29 -18.24 -2.55
C GLU A 219 25.00 -17.78 -3.98
N GLU A 220 23.91 -18.25 -4.58
CA GLU A 220 23.47 -17.84 -5.92
C GLU A 220 22.90 -16.43 -5.90
N LYS A 221 22.13 -16.04 -4.87
CA LYS A 221 21.67 -14.66 -4.68
C LYS A 221 22.84 -13.68 -4.61
N HIS A 222 23.87 -14.02 -3.85
CA HIS A 222 25.07 -13.19 -3.78
C HIS A 222 25.76 -13.07 -5.14
N LYS A 223 25.76 -14.13 -5.96
CA LYS A 223 26.31 -14.11 -7.33
C LYS A 223 25.44 -13.30 -8.32
N VAL A 224 24.13 -13.23 -8.11
CA VAL A 224 23.23 -12.35 -8.87
C VAL A 224 23.48 -10.90 -8.50
N GLU A 225 23.60 -10.59 -7.20
CA GLU A 225 23.88 -9.24 -6.72
C GLU A 225 25.25 -8.71 -7.16
N THR A 226 26.25 -9.59 -7.31
CA THR A 226 27.57 -9.22 -7.89
C THR A 226 27.57 -9.18 -9.42
N GLY A 227 26.43 -9.42 -10.09
CA GLY A 227 26.30 -9.39 -11.55
C GLY A 227 26.99 -10.55 -12.27
N THR A 228 27.38 -11.60 -11.54
CA THR A 228 28.08 -12.78 -12.07
C THR A 228 27.14 -13.91 -12.52
N LEU A 229 25.86 -13.84 -12.17
CA LEU A 229 24.84 -14.81 -12.56
C LEU A 229 23.59 -14.07 -13.04
N GLU A 230 23.15 -14.33 -14.27
CA GLU A 230 21.84 -13.89 -14.75
C GLU A 230 20.81 -15.01 -14.55
N VAL A 231 19.71 -14.68 -13.87
CA VAL A 231 18.63 -15.64 -13.63
C VAL A 231 17.58 -15.45 -14.70
N GLN A 232 17.41 -16.47 -15.53
CA GLN A 232 16.39 -16.46 -16.57
C GLN A 232 15.02 -16.84 -16.01
N SER A 233 13.97 -16.18 -16.51
CA SER A 233 12.59 -16.55 -16.24
C SER A 233 12.34 -17.98 -16.72
N LEU A 234 11.70 -18.80 -15.90
CA LEU A 234 11.27 -20.16 -16.26
C LEU A 234 10.09 -20.13 -17.24
N GLY A 235 9.42 -18.98 -17.38
CA GLY A 235 8.23 -18.76 -18.18
C GLY A 235 7.16 -17.98 -17.41
N LYS A 236 5.99 -17.82 -18.01
CA LYS A 236 4.86 -17.10 -17.42
C LYS A 236 3.83 -18.07 -16.83
N SER A 237 3.56 -17.96 -15.54
CA SER A 237 2.54 -18.76 -14.85
C SER A 237 1.27 -17.95 -14.59
N LYS A 238 0.11 -18.50 -14.97
CA LYS A 238 -1.21 -17.91 -14.69
C LYS A 238 -1.64 -18.21 -13.26
N LYS A 239 -1.31 -19.40 -12.74
CA LYS A 239 -1.58 -19.74 -11.33
C LYS A 239 -0.81 -18.84 -10.38
N ALA A 240 0.47 -18.57 -10.65
CA ALA A 240 1.24 -17.60 -9.89
C ALA A 240 0.61 -16.20 -9.96
N ALA A 241 0.11 -15.80 -11.13
CA ALA A 241 -0.59 -14.53 -11.29
C ALA A 241 -1.89 -14.46 -10.47
N VAL A 242 -2.71 -15.52 -10.46
CA VAL A 242 -3.93 -15.57 -9.64
C VAL A 242 -3.60 -15.47 -8.15
N LEU A 243 -2.56 -16.16 -7.68
CA LEU A 243 -2.08 -16.05 -6.30
C LEU A 243 -1.61 -14.63 -6.00
N ALA A 244 -0.73 -14.06 -6.82
CA ALA A 244 -0.20 -12.71 -6.64
C ALA A 244 -1.29 -11.64 -6.59
N VAL A 245 -2.26 -11.71 -7.51
CA VAL A 245 -3.38 -10.76 -7.56
C VAL A 245 -4.34 -10.99 -6.39
N GLY A 246 -4.64 -12.24 -6.03
CA GLY A 246 -5.50 -12.58 -4.90
C GLY A 246 -4.93 -12.11 -3.57
N GLU A 247 -3.64 -12.32 -3.33
CA GLU A 247 -2.97 -11.82 -2.13
C GLU A 247 -2.85 -10.30 -2.09
N THR A 248 -2.68 -9.67 -3.25
CA THR A 248 -2.70 -8.20 -3.33
C THR A 248 -4.11 -7.67 -3.02
N ALA A 249 -5.17 -8.36 -3.45
CA ALA A 249 -6.52 -8.02 -3.04
C ALA A 249 -6.72 -8.23 -1.52
N ALA A 250 -6.22 -9.35 -0.99
CA ALA A 250 -6.26 -9.63 0.44
C ALA A 250 -5.49 -8.57 1.25
N SER A 251 -4.33 -8.11 0.80
CA SER A 251 -3.53 -7.08 1.48
C SER A 251 -4.30 -5.76 1.59
N ARG A 252 -5.11 -5.39 0.59
CA ARG A 252 -5.99 -4.21 0.65
C ARG A 252 -7.02 -4.34 1.77
N VAL A 253 -7.59 -5.53 1.95
CA VAL A 253 -8.55 -5.81 3.03
C VAL A 253 -7.84 -5.83 4.39
N PHE A 254 -6.71 -6.52 4.51
CA PHE A 254 -5.91 -6.59 5.73
C PHE A 254 -5.43 -5.22 6.21
N ASN A 255 -4.96 -4.36 5.28
CA ASN A 255 -4.54 -3.00 5.61
C ASN A 255 -5.69 -2.13 6.12
N SER A 256 -6.87 -2.29 5.52
CA SER A 256 -8.02 -1.46 5.88
C SER A 256 -8.71 -1.93 7.16
N THR A 257 -8.68 -3.24 7.46
CA THR A 257 -9.47 -3.85 8.55
C THR A 257 -9.19 -3.25 9.94
N PRO A 258 -7.94 -3.12 10.42
CA PRO A 258 -7.67 -2.55 11.75
C PRO A 258 -8.20 -1.12 11.89
N ILE A 259 -7.97 -0.30 10.86
CA ILE A 259 -8.40 1.11 10.79
C ILE A 259 -9.93 1.21 10.80
N MET A 260 -10.62 0.21 10.25
CA MET A 260 -12.08 0.19 10.14
C MET A 260 -12.78 -0.44 11.34
N VAL A 261 -12.11 -1.34 12.07
CA VAL A 261 -12.72 -2.10 13.17
C VAL A 261 -12.37 -1.49 14.54
N LEU A 262 -11.10 -1.15 14.77
CA LEU A 262 -10.65 -0.72 16.09
C LEU A 262 -11.24 0.65 16.50
N PRO A 263 -11.18 1.71 15.67
CA PRO A 263 -11.69 3.03 16.08
C PRO A 263 -13.18 3.01 16.43
N PRO A 264 -14.11 2.42 15.65
CA PRO A 264 -15.51 2.38 16.02
C PRO A 264 -15.79 1.58 17.30
N LEU A 265 -15.11 0.45 17.51
CA LEU A 265 -15.30 -0.37 18.72
C LEU A 265 -14.83 0.37 19.97
N ILE A 266 -13.66 1.00 19.91
CA ILE A 266 -13.11 1.81 20.99
C ILE A 266 -14.02 3.02 21.23
N LEU A 267 -14.48 3.70 20.17
CA LEU A 267 -15.37 4.85 20.27
C LEU A 267 -16.69 4.48 20.96
N VAL A 268 -17.30 3.33 20.63
CA VAL A 268 -18.54 2.87 21.28
C VAL A 268 -18.33 2.63 22.78
N ARG A 269 -17.15 2.14 23.20
CA ARG A 269 -16.82 2.00 24.62
C ARG A 269 -16.61 3.36 25.29
N LEU A 270 -15.90 4.28 24.63
CA LEU A 270 -15.68 5.65 25.13
C LEU A 270 -16.99 6.45 25.23
N GLN A 271 -17.93 6.25 24.31
CA GLN A 271 -19.25 6.89 24.32
C GLN A 271 -20.10 6.50 25.53
N LYS A 272 -19.77 5.39 26.21
CA LYS A 272 -20.45 5.00 27.47
C LYS A 272 -19.91 5.73 28.69
N THR A 273 -18.74 6.37 28.60
CA THR A 273 -18.13 7.13 29.69
C THR A 273 -18.82 8.48 29.88
N ASP A 274 -18.88 8.96 31.11
CA ASP A 274 -19.58 10.22 31.41
C ASP A 274 -18.86 11.44 30.82
N TRP A 275 -17.53 11.37 30.63
CA TRP A 275 -16.76 12.40 29.96
C TRP A 275 -17.24 12.67 28.53
N LEU A 276 -17.44 11.61 27.73
CA LEU A 276 -17.84 11.78 26.33
C LEU A 276 -19.35 12.06 26.20
N LYS A 277 -20.17 11.59 27.14
CA LYS A 277 -21.60 11.99 27.23
C LYS A 277 -21.75 13.49 27.49
N GLN A 278 -20.94 14.06 28.38
CA GLN A 278 -20.95 15.50 28.68
C GLN A 278 -20.37 16.35 27.55
N ARG A 279 -19.56 15.76 26.65
CA ARG A 279 -18.86 16.47 25.57
C ARG A 279 -19.13 15.84 24.19
N PRO A 280 -20.38 15.91 23.67
CA PRO A 280 -20.73 15.28 22.40
C PRO A 280 -19.93 15.81 21.20
N ARG A 281 -19.45 17.07 21.25
CA ARG A 281 -18.58 17.64 20.22
C ARG A 281 -17.20 16.97 20.13
N MET A 282 -16.75 16.29 21.19
CA MET A 282 -15.46 15.58 21.21
C MET A 282 -15.52 14.21 20.53
N VAL A 283 -16.70 13.70 20.18
CA VAL A 283 -16.86 12.39 19.53
C VAL A 283 -16.11 12.34 18.20
N THR A 284 -16.26 13.36 17.35
CA THR A 284 -15.60 13.40 16.03
C THR A 284 -14.08 13.54 16.17
N PRO A 285 -13.52 14.50 16.94
CA PRO A 285 -12.07 14.57 17.18
C PRO A 285 -11.48 13.29 17.78
N VAL A 286 -12.15 12.65 18.75
CA VAL A 286 -11.69 11.38 19.34
C VAL A 286 -11.69 10.27 18.30
N ASN A 287 -12.74 10.17 17.48
CA ASN A 287 -12.80 9.18 16.42
C ASN A 287 -11.69 9.38 15.38
N LEU A 288 -11.43 10.61 14.96
CA LEU A 288 -10.33 10.93 14.04
C LEU A 288 -8.96 10.64 14.65
N GLY A 289 -8.76 10.95 15.93
CA GLY A 289 -7.52 10.60 16.64
C GLY A 289 -7.30 9.10 16.72
N LEU A 290 -8.36 8.31 16.95
CA LEU A 290 -8.30 6.85 16.94
C LEU A 290 -8.00 6.30 15.54
N VAL A 291 -8.64 6.84 14.49
CA VAL A 291 -8.37 6.47 13.09
C VAL A 291 -6.92 6.79 12.73
N LEU A 292 -6.43 7.99 13.05
CA LEU A 292 -5.05 8.40 12.80
C LEU A 292 -4.06 7.47 13.50
N THR A 293 -4.22 7.29 14.81
CA THR A 293 -3.33 6.45 15.62
C THR A 293 -3.31 5.02 15.07
N THR A 294 -4.48 4.44 14.83
CA THR A 294 -4.60 3.09 14.28
C THR A 294 -3.95 3.00 12.90
N SER A 295 -4.13 4.00 12.04
CA SER A 295 -3.56 4.02 10.68
C SER A 295 -2.04 4.08 10.69
N VAL A 296 -1.44 4.90 11.57
CA VAL A 296 0.02 5.02 11.69
C VAL A 296 0.66 3.69 12.11
N PHE A 297 0.05 2.96 13.04
CA PHE A 297 0.59 1.69 13.53
C PHE A 297 0.21 0.48 12.66
N ALA A 298 -1.02 0.44 12.15
CA ALA A 298 -1.52 -0.70 11.38
C ALA A 298 -0.94 -0.76 9.96
N LEU A 299 -0.68 0.39 9.33
CA LEU A 299 -0.18 0.44 7.95
C LEU A 299 1.16 -0.32 7.78
N PRO A 300 2.21 -0.05 8.59
CA PRO A 300 3.45 -0.83 8.50
C PRO A 300 3.23 -2.31 8.79
N LEU A 301 2.41 -2.63 9.79
CA LEU A 301 2.12 -4.02 10.18
C LEU A 301 1.45 -4.80 9.05
N ALA A 302 0.50 -4.16 8.34
CA ALA A 302 -0.22 -4.75 7.22
C ALA A 302 0.66 -4.92 5.98
N LEU A 303 1.50 -3.92 5.68
CA LEU A 303 2.46 -4.01 4.57
C LEU A 303 3.52 -5.09 4.80
N GLY A 304 3.89 -5.36 6.06
CA GLY A 304 4.83 -6.43 6.39
C GLY A 304 4.30 -7.85 6.21
N VAL A 305 2.97 -8.05 6.20
CA VAL A 305 2.33 -9.39 6.18
C VAL A 305 2.76 -10.18 4.95
N PHE A 306 2.78 -9.54 3.79
CA PHE A 306 3.06 -10.21 2.54
C PHE A 306 4.36 -9.68 1.93
N PRO A 307 5.36 -10.54 1.70
CA PRO A 307 6.59 -10.14 1.04
C PRO A 307 6.33 -9.78 -0.44
N GLN A 308 7.15 -8.89 -1.00
CA GLN A 308 7.08 -8.52 -2.42
C GLN A 308 7.50 -9.66 -3.34
N GLN A 309 8.47 -10.47 -2.91
CA GLN A 309 8.92 -11.69 -3.58
C GLN A 309 8.32 -12.87 -2.82
N GLN A 310 7.60 -13.74 -3.52
CA GLN A 310 6.99 -14.92 -2.93
C GLN A 310 7.53 -16.18 -3.57
N ALA A 311 7.83 -17.18 -2.73
CA ALA A 311 8.20 -18.51 -3.15
C ALA A 311 7.02 -19.46 -2.99
N VAL A 312 6.70 -20.21 -4.05
CA VAL A 312 5.69 -21.27 -4.06
C VAL A 312 6.28 -22.56 -4.60
N SER A 313 5.71 -23.70 -4.20
CA SER A 313 6.15 -24.99 -4.75
C SER A 313 5.81 -25.06 -6.22
N ALA A 314 6.79 -25.44 -7.04
CA ALA A 314 6.61 -25.60 -8.49
C ALA A 314 5.48 -26.59 -8.82
N GLN A 315 5.22 -27.57 -7.94
CA GLN A 315 4.16 -28.57 -8.09
C GLN A 315 2.75 -27.98 -8.01
N THR A 316 2.58 -26.83 -7.34
CA THR A 316 1.28 -26.16 -7.24
C THR A 316 0.91 -25.38 -8.51
N LEU A 317 1.91 -25.07 -9.34
CA LEU A 317 1.75 -24.34 -10.60
C LEU A 317 1.32 -25.27 -11.76
N GLU A 318 1.42 -24.78 -12.99
CA GLU A 318 1.17 -25.53 -14.21
C GLU A 318 2.19 -26.67 -14.39
N PRO A 319 1.83 -27.79 -15.03
CA PRO A 319 2.72 -28.94 -15.20
C PRO A 319 4.07 -28.62 -15.85
N GLU A 320 4.12 -27.58 -16.69
CA GLU A 320 5.34 -27.09 -17.36
C GLU A 320 6.41 -26.51 -16.42
N PHE A 321 6.04 -26.19 -15.17
CA PHE A 321 6.97 -25.74 -14.13
C PHE A 321 7.36 -26.86 -13.16
N HIS A 322 6.67 -28.01 -13.20
CA HIS A 322 6.96 -29.13 -12.32
C HIS A 322 8.40 -29.61 -12.59
N ALA A 323 9.17 -29.86 -11.53
CA ALA A 323 10.61 -30.18 -11.58
C ALA A 323 11.56 -29.07 -12.10
N ARG A 324 11.07 -27.86 -12.40
CA ARG A 324 11.89 -26.69 -12.78
C ARG A 324 12.10 -25.70 -11.63
N GLY A 325 11.65 -26.05 -10.42
CA GLY A 325 11.92 -25.27 -9.22
C GLY A 325 13.40 -25.27 -8.86
N GLY A 326 13.86 -24.20 -8.22
CA GLY A 326 15.20 -24.08 -7.69
C GLY A 326 15.34 -24.79 -6.34
N LYS A 327 15.82 -24.08 -5.32
CA LYS A 327 15.96 -24.60 -3.95
C LYS A 327 14.64 -25.20 -3.46
N ASP A 328 14.70 -26.45 -2.96
CA ASP A 328 13.56 -27.22 -2.44
C ASP A 328 12.39 -27.39 -3.43
N GLY A 329 12.65 -27.28 -4.74
CA GLY A 329 11.61 -27.36 -5.77
C GLY A 329 10.67 -26.15 -5.79
N MET A 330 11.11 -25.01 -5.23
CA MET A 330 10.35 -23.78 -5.15
C MET A 330 10.65 -22.85 -6.32
N VAL A 331 9.66 -22.06 -6.71
CA VAL A 331 9.78 -20.96 -7.68
C VAL A 331 9.36 -19.66 -7.03
N GLU A 332 10.03 -18.58 -7.38
CA GLU A 332 9.74 -17.24 -6.92
C GLU A 332 9.05 -16.39 -7.98
N PHE A 333 8.16 -15.51 -7.56
CA PHE A 333 7.56 -14.49 -8.41
C PHE A 333 7.43 -13.17 -7.66
N ASN A 334 7.44 -12.08 -8.43
CA ASN A 334 7.20 -10.76 -7.88
C ASN A 334 5.70 -10.51 -7.75
N ARG A 335 5.22 -10.41 -6.52
CA ARG A 335 3.83 -10.11 -6.18
C ARG A 335 3.46 -8.68 -6.53
N GLY A 336 4.41 -7.75 -6.50
CA GLY A 336 4.13 -6.30 -6.51
C GLY A 336 3.68 -5.76 -5.14
N ILE A 337 3.52 -4.44 -5.07
CA ILE A 337 3.16 -3.68 -3.86
C ILE A 337 1.64 -3.54 -3.72
#